data_AF-A0A6L7CDB6-F1
#
_entry.id   AF-A0A6L7CDB6-F1
#
_cell.length_a   1.000
_cell.length_b   1.000
_cell.length_c   1.000
_cell.angle_alpha   90.00
_cell.angle_beta   90.00
_cell.angle_gamma   90.00
#
_symmetry.space_group_name_H-M   'P 1'
#
loop_
_entity.id
_entity.type
_entity.pdbx_description
1 polymer ?
#
loop_
_entity_poly.entity_id
_entity_poly.type
_entity_poly.pdbx_seq_one_letter_code
_entity_poly.pdbx_strand_id
1 'polypeptide(L)'
;MLQPLAYAGTTAFGMTLGETTLKEFKKEYPSAVDEGISEWSGGSIFSVPAQALDFDGVKRSYVIFTKDEKVTAIIIELNNKLFDRIHGMLSKKYKVSKKNIPFVGNKFVRYKNGDDTIELDAPHMSFDMTLYYAEKNFMDQYKEKKQIMDEKKELSESDKL
;
A
#
# COMPACT_ATOMS: atom_id res chain seq x y z
N MET A 1 21.13 -17.11 -24.49
CA MET A 1 20.47 -17.05 -23.16
C MET A 1 20.15 -15.58 -22.90
N LEU A 2 18.88 -15.21 -22.90
CA LEU A 2 18.45 -13.87 -22.48
C LEU A 2 18.55 -13.83 -20.96
N GLN A 3 19.47 -13.04 -20.42
CA GLN A 3 19.48 -12.72 -19.00
C GLN A 3 18.18 -11.95 -18.71
N PRO A 4 17.34 -12.35 -17.74
CA PRO A 4 16.25 -11.50 -17.31
C PRO A 4 16.88 -10.23 -16.73
N LEU A 5 16.45 -9.05 -17.19
CA LEU A 5 16.70 -7.83 -16.44
C LEU A 5 16.03 -8.04 -15.07
N ALA A 6 16.84 -8.28 -14.04
CA ALA A 6 16.35 -8.22 -12.67
C ALA A 6 15.92 -6.77 -12.43
N TYR A 7 14.61 -6.52 -12.47
CA TYR A 7 14.07 -5.25 -12.05
C TYR A 7 14.23 -5.19 -10.53
N ALA A 8 14.92 -4.16 -10.01
CA ALA A 8 15.00 -3.98 -8.57
C ALA A 8 13.59 -3.69 -8.04
N GLY A 9 13.06 -4.61 -7.23
CA GLY A 9 11.76 -4.44 -6.59
C GLY A 9 11.70 -3.14 -5.78
N THR A 10 10.50 -2.61 -5.59
CA THR A 10 10.30 -1.39 -4.81
C THR A 10 10.59 -1.66 -3.34
N THR A 11 11.62 -0.99 -2.82
CA THR A 11 11.95 -1.06 -1.39
C THR A 11 11.31 0.09 -0.61
N ALA A 12 10.64 -0.25 0.49
CA ALA A 12 10.12 0.69 1.49
C ALA A 12 10.20 0.05 2.89
N PHE A 13 10.56 0.84 3.91
CA PHE A 13 10.65 0.36 5.30
C PHE A 13 11.48 -0.92 5.43
N GLY A 14 12.67 -0.96 4.81
CA GLY A 14 13.55 -2.13 4.85
C GLY A 14 13.05 -3.39 4.12
N MET A 15 11.87 -3.33 3.49
CA MET A 15 11.25 -4.46 2.78
C MET A 15 11.22 -4.19 1.29
N THR A 16 11.51 -5.21 0.48
CA THR A 16 11.44 -5.17 -0.98
C THR A 16 10.30 -6.06 -1.46
N LEU A 17 9.41 -5.49 -2.28
CA LEU A 17 8.29 -6.21 -2.88
C LEU A 17 8.78 -7.38 -3.75
N GLY A 18 8.09 -8.53 -3.67
CA GLY A 18 8.42 -9.75 -4.42
C GLY A 18 9.69 -10.48 -3.96
N GLU A 19 10.43 -9.92 -2.99
CA GLU A 19 11.72 -10.42 -2.53
C GLU A 19 11.74 -10.74 -1.04
N THR A 20 11.41 -9.78 -0.17
CA THR A 20 11.47 -9.98 1.29
C THR A 20 10.54 -11.09 1.72
N THR A 21 11.10 -12.09 2.40
CA THR A 21 10.38 -13.26 2.89
C THR A 21 9.70 -13.00 4.22
N LEU A 22 8.69 -13.79 4.57
CA LEU A 22 8.03 -13.76 5.88
C LEU A 22 9.02 -13.97 7.03
N LYS A 23 10.02 -14.84 6.81
CA LYS A 23 11.08 -15.11 7.80
C LYS A 23 11.96 -13.87 8.05
N GLU A 24 12.37 -13.18 6.99
CA GLU A 24 13.17 -11.95 7.11
C GLU A 24 12.35 -10.83 7.75
N PHE A 25 11.09 -10.67 7.33
CA PHE A 25 10.16 -9.72 7.93
C PHE A 25 9.99 -9.94 9.44
N LYS A 26 9.70 -11.17 9.89
CA LYS A 26 9.52 -11.47 11.31
C LYS A 26 10.78 -11.23 12.14
N LYS A 27 11.96 -11.36 11.51
CA LYS A 27 13.24 -11.04 12.16
C LYS A 27 13.43 -9.54 12.35
N GLU A 28 13.11 -8.75 11.32
CA GLU A 28 13.27 -7.30 11.34
C GLU A 28 12.17 -6.60 12.15
N TYR A 29 10.95 -7.16 12.13
CA TYR A 29 9.77 -6.65 12.81
C TYR A 29 9.24 -7.65 13.84
N PRO A 30 9.98 -7.94 14.93
CA PRO A 30 9.58 -8.93 15.93
C PRO A 30 8.33 -8.53 16.73
N SER A 31 7.95 -7.25 16.70
CA SER A 31 6.75 -6.71 17.34
C SER A 31 5.51 -6.68 16.42
N ALA A 32 5.63 -7.14 15.17
CA ALA A 32 4.50 -7.25 14.27
C ALA A 32 3.48 -8.28 14.78
N VAL A 33 2.19 -7.96 14.62
CA VAL A 33 1.08 -8.81 15.06
C VAL A 33 0.51 -9.53 13.85
N ASP A 34 0.33 -10.85 13.96
CA ASP A 34 -0.31 -11.67 12.94
C ASP A 34 -1.82 -11.38 12.92
N GLU A 35 -2.31 -10.90 11.78
CA GLU A 35 -3.72 -10.56 11.56
C GLU A 35 -4.45 -11.68 10.77
N GLY A 36 -3.78 -12.82 10.54
CA GLY A 36 -4.32 -13.97 9.83
C GLY A 36 -4.00 -13.97 8.34
N ILE A 37 -4.98 -14.37 7.52
CA ILE A 37 -4.83 -14.54 6.08
C ILE A 37 -5.53 -13.41 5.34
N SER A 38 -4.78 -12.74 4.47
CA SER A 38 -5.29 -11.70 3.58
C SER A 38 -6.26 -12.29 2.57
N GLU A 39 -7.49 -11.78 2.55
CA GLU A 39 -8.46 -12.14 1.52
C GLU A 39 -8.01 -11.69 0.13
N TRP A 40 -7.13 -10.68 0.03
CA TRP A 40 -6.66 -10.13 -1.24
C TRP A 40 -5.56 -10.99 -1.89
N SER A 41 -4.64 -11.55 -1.11
CA SER A 41 -3.50 -12.31 -1.64
C SER A 41 -3.55 -13.81 -1.34
N GLY A 42 -4.35 -14.21 -0.35
CA GLY A 42 -4.35 -15.56 0.21
C GLY A 42 -3.10 -15.92 1.02
N GLY A 43 -2.18 -14.98 1.22
CA GLY A 43 -1.03 -15.13 2.13
C GLY A 43 -1.28 -14.42 3.46
N SER A 44 -0.31 -14.49 4.37
CA SER A 44 -0.44 -13.86 5.69
C SER A 44 -0.52 -12.33 5.61
N ILE A 45 -1.15 -11.73 6.61
CA ILE A 45 -1.17 -10.28 6.83
C ILE A 45 -0.71 -9.98 8.26
N PHE A 46 0.13 -8.96 8.40
CA PHE A 46 0.63 -8.50 9.68
C PHE A 46 0.36 -7.02 9.86
N SER A 47 -0.01 -6.61 11.07
CA SER A 47 0.05 -5.20 11.46
C SER A 47 1.40 -4.88 12.08
N VAL A 48 2.00 -3.76 11.69
CA VAL A 48 3.27 -3.29 12.26
C VAL A 48 2.98 -2.09 13.17
N PRO A 49 3.38 -2.12 14.45
CA PRO A 49 3.21 -0.99 15.35
C PRO A 49 3.87 0.26 14.80
N ALA A 50 3.21 1.41 14.92
CA ALA A 50 3.71 2.68 14.39
C ALA A 50 5.11 3.02 14.92
N GLN A 51 5.44 2.65 16.17
CA GLN A 51 6.75 2.90 16.79
C GLN A 51 7.86 2.04 16.18
N ALA A 52 7.53 0.92 15.53
CA ALA A 52 8.48 0.08 14.82
C ALA A 52 8.76 0.59 13.40
N LEU A 53 7.90 1.48 12.88
CA LEU A 53 8.14 2.19 11.65
C LEU A 53 8.75 3.55 12.01
N ASP A 54 10.01 3.78 11.62
CA ASP A 54 10.72 5.05 11.83
C ASP A 54 10.16 6.16 10.92
N PHE A 55 8.87 6.46 11.05
CA PHE A 55 8.14 7.42 10.25
C PHE A 55 7.01 8.08 11.04
N ASP A 56 7.13 9.39 11.21
CA ASP A 56 6.14 10.17 11.95
C ASP A 56 4.76 10.19 11.28
N GLY A 57 3.72 10.09 12.11
CA GLY A 57 2.33 10.24 11.68
C GLY A 57 1.69 8.98 11.11
N VAL A 58 2.35 7.83 11.22
CA VAL A 58 1.74 6.51 10.99
C VAL A 58 0.65 6.26 12.03
N LYS A 59 -0.55 5.96 11.56
CA LYS A 59 -1.68 5.54 12.41
C LYS A 59 -1.81 4.02 12.45
N ARG A 60 -1.75 3.41 11.27
CA ARG A 60 -1.81 1.96 11.07
C ARG A 60 -0.90 1.57 9.94
N SER A 61 -0.38 0.36 9.99
CA SER A 61 0.36 -0.20 8.87
C SER A 61 0.14 -1.70 8.78
N TYR A 62 0.10 -2.18 7.55
CA TYR A 62 -0.08 -3.59 7.22
C TYR A 62 0.97 -4.03 6.21
N VAL A 63 1.52 -5.22 6.44
CA VAL A 63 2.39 -5.91 5.50
C VAL A 63 1.68 -7.19 5.08
N ILE A 64 1.49 -7.35 3.78
CA ILE A 64 0.72 -8.44 3.20
C ILE A 64 1.66 -9.29 2.35
N PHE A 65 1.53 -10.61 2.50
CA PHE A 65 2.35 -11.61 1.85
C PHE A 65 1.57 -12.34 0.75
N THR A 66 2.28 -12.86 -0.23
CA THR A 66 1.79 -13.90 -1.15
C THR A 66 1.68 -15.25 -0.43
N LYS A 67 1.06 -16.24 -1.07
CA LYS A 67 1.05 -17.63 -0.59
C LYS A 67 2.45 -18.26 -0.51
N ASP A 68 3.39 -17.74 -1.30
CA ASP A 68 4.80 -18.15 -1.30
C ASP A 68 5.62 -17.36 -0.27
N GLU A 69 4.95 -16.73 0.70
CA GLU A 69 5.55 -16.03 1.84
C GLU A 69 6.47 -14.86 1.47
N LYS A 70 6.19 -14.14 0.38
CA LYS A 70 6.90 -12.93 0.00
C LYS A 70 6.05 -11.68 0.14
N VAL A 71 6.63 -10.56 0.54
CA VAL A 71 5.90 -9.28 0.66
C VAL A 71 5.37 -8.87 -0.71
N THR A 72 4.06 -8.66 -0.80
CA THR A 72 3.38 -8.20 -2.03
C THR A 72 2.78 -6.79 -1.88
N ALA A 73 2.49 -6.38 -0.63
CA ALA A 73 2.03 -5.03 -0.35
C ALA A 73 2.42 -4.54 1.04
N ILE A 74 2.69 -3.24 1.13
CA ILE A 74 2.86 -2.47 2.35
C ILE A 74 1.84 -1.33 2.29
N ILE A 75 0.94 -1.29 3.27
CA ILE A 75 -0.15 -0.32 3.34
C ILE A 75 0.03 0.49 4.61
N ILE A 76 0.07 1.82 4.49
CA ILE A 76 0.29 2.71 5.62
C ILE A 76 -0.79 3.77 5.63
N GLU A 77 -1.50 3.86 6.74
CA GLU A 77 -2.46 4.91 6.99
C GLU A 77 -1.80 6.03 7.79
N LEU A 78 -1.96 7.25 7.29
CA LEU A 78 -1.24 8.44 7.72
C LEU A 78 -2.20 9.61 7.83
N ASN A 79 -1.82 10.64 8.59
CA ASN A 79 -2.54 11.91 8.53
C ASN A 79 -2.46 12.52 7.12
N ASN A 80 -3.59 12.98 6.57
CA ASN A 80 -3.66 13.54 5.23
C ASN A 80 -2.82 14.81 5.02
N LYS A 81 -2.44 15.51 6.10
CA LYS A 81 -1.54 16.68 6.06
C LYS A 81 -0.13 16.33 5.56
N LEU A 82 0.25 15.05 5.61
CA LEU A 82 1.54 14.56 5.13
C LEU A 82 1.58 14.36 3.61
N PHE A 83 0.46 14.54 2.91
CA PHE A 83 0.36 14.28 1.47
C PHE A 83 1.42 15.01 0.66
N ASP A 84 1.55 16.34 0.81
CA ASP A 84 2.44 17.13 -0.04
C ASP A 84 3.92 16.80 0.25
N ARG A 85 4.25 16.51 1.52
CA ARG A 85 5.59 16.04 1.92
C ARG A 85 5.94 14.71 1.27
N ILE A 86 5.05 13.71 1.37
CA ILE A 86 5.29 12.37 0.81
C ILE A 86 5.29 12.43 -0.72
N HIS A 87 4.39 13.17 -1.34
CA HIS A 87 4.39 13.41 -2.79
C HIS A 87 5.73 13.99 -3.27
N GLY A 88 6.26 14.99 -2.55
CA GLY A 88 7.54 15.62 -2.84
C GLY A 88 8.74 14.67 -2.69
N MET A 89 8.69 13.73 -1.75
CA MET A 89 9.72 12.69 -1.61
C MET A 89 9.65 11.65 -2.73
N LEU A 90 8.45 11.11 -3.00
CA LEU A 90 8.24 10.06 -3.99
C LEU A 90 8.49 10.53 -5.42
N SER A 91 8.11 11.77 -5.74
CA SER A 91 8.31 12.36 -7.08
C SER A 91 9.77 12.54 -7.49
N LYS A 92 10.70 12.57 -6.52
CA LYS A 92 12.15 12.57 -6.79
C LYS A 92 12.69 11.19 -7.16
N LYS A 93 12.04 10.12 -6.71
CA LYS A 93 12.52 8.74 -6.86
C LYS A 93 11.80 7.96 -7.95
N TYR A 94 10.50 8.21 -8.14
CA TYR A 94 9.64 7.39 -9.00
C TYR A 94 8.93 8.21 -10.06
N LYS A 95 8.68 7.58 -11.21
CA LYS A 95 7.95 8.19 -12.31
C LYS A 95 6.45 8.20 -12.02
N VAL A 96 5.84 9.38 -12.10
CA VAL A 96 4.38 9.53 -12.00
C VAL A 96 3.72 8.84 -13.19
N SER A 97 2.71 8.01 -12.91
CA SER A 97 1.90 7.31 -13.92
C SER A 97 0.45 7.81 -13.97
N LYS A 98 -0.10 8.28 -12.85
CA LYS A 98 -1.42 8.93 -12.77
C LYS A 98 -1.39 9.97 -11.64
N LYS A 99 -2.06 11.11 -11.83
CA LYS A 99 -2.09 12.21 -10.87
C LYS A 99 -3.42 12.95 -10.93
N ASN A 100 -4.00 13.23 -9.77
CA ASN A 100 -5.13 14.13 -9.57
C ASN A 100 -4.91 14.91 -8.27
N ILE A 101 -4.51 16.17 -8.35
CA ILE A 101 -4.32 17.03 -7.18
C ILE A 101 -5.08 18.34 -7.43
N PRO A 102 -6.40 18.34 -7.21
CA PRO A 102 -7.18 19.57 -7.33
C PRO A 102 -6.88 20.52 -6.16
N PHE A 103 -7.26 21.79 -6.31
CA PHE A 103 -7.18 22.77 -5.22
C PHE A 103 -8.12 22.41 -4.05
N VAL A 104 -9.32 21.91 -4.37
CA VAL A 104 -10.30 21.35 -3.43
C VAL A 104 -10.78 20.01 -3.98
N GLY A 105 -10.85 19.00 -3.12
CA GLY A 105 -11.29 17.63 -3.49
C GLY A 105 -10.24 16.55 -3.18
N ASN A 106 -10.55 15.32 -3.57
CA ASN A 106 -9.69 14.16 -3.28
C ASN A 106 -8.35 14.28 -4.01
N LYS A 107 -7.26 14.07 -3.27
CA LYS A 107 -5.91 14.06 -3.85
C LYS A 107 -5.47 12.61 -4.06
N PHE A 108 -4.92 12.35 -5.24
CA PHE A 108 -4.46 11.03 -5.65
C PHE A 108 -3.20 11.12 -6.51
N VAL A 109 -2.20 10.29 -6.24
CA VAL A 109 -1.01 10.12 -7.11
C VAL A 109 -0.61 8.66 -7.16
N ARG A 110 -0.34 8.16 -8.36
CA ARG A 110 0.26 6.84 -8.60
C ARG A 110 1.61 7.00 -9.27
N TYR A 111 2.59 6.32 -8.73
CA TYR A 111 3.91 6.14 -9.31
C TYR A 111 4.09 4.71 -9.80
N LYS A 112 5.02 4.52 -10.73
CA LYS A 112 5.45 3.20 -11.19
C LYS A 112 6.94 3.02 -10.99
N ASN A 113 7.30 1.83 -10.60
CA ASN A 113 8.67 1.32 -10.57
C ASN A 113 8.60 -0.12 -11.10
N GLY A 114 8.72 -0.28 -12.42
CA GLY A 114 8.60 -1.57 -13.10
C GLY A 114 7.17 -2.08 -13.01
N ASP A 115 7.03 -3.28 -12.46
CA ASP A 115 5.73 -3.90 -12.20
C ASP A 115 5.12 -3.49 -10.86
N ASP A 116 5.81 -2.68 -10.07
CA ASP A 116 5.27 -2.17 -8.81
C ASP A 116 4.58 -0.83 -8.97
N THR A 117 3.66 -0.59 -8.05
CA THR A 117 2.91 0.65 -7.91
C THR A 117 3.12 1.25 -6.53
N ILE A 118 3.28 2.57 -6.50
CA ILE A 118 3.17 3.35 -5.27
C ILE A 118 1.97 4.27 -5.41
N GLU A 119 0.99 4.17 -4.51
CA GLU A 119 -0.23 4.99 -4.55
C GLU A 119 -0.37 5.82 -3.28
N LEU A 120 -0.67 7.10 -3.46
CA LEU A 120 -1.01 8.03 -2.40
C LEU A 120 -2.45 8.48 -2.62
N ASP A 121 -3.35 8.09 -1.72
CA ASP A 121 -4.78 8.37 -1.79
C ASP A 121 -5.22 9.14 -0.54
N ALA A 122 -5.64 10.39 -0.71
CA ALA A 122 -6.08 11.28 0.37
C ALA A 122 -7.49 11.83 0.06
N PRO A 123 -8.54 11.17 0.57
CA PRO A 123 -9.91 11.66 0.48
C PRO A 123 -10.08 13.01 1.19
N HIS A 124 -10.80 13.94 0.56
CA HIS A 124 -11.00 15.29 1.07
C HIS A 124 -11.75 15.33 2.41
N MET A 125 -12.74 14.45 2.57
CA MET A 125 -13.60 14.38 3.76
C MET A 125 -13.02 13.47 4.86
N SER A 126 -11.78 13.01 4.70
CA SER A 126 -11.08 12.17 5.67
C SER A 126 -9.89 12.93 6.26
N PHE A 127 -9.62 12.74 7.55
CA PHE A 127 -8.36 13.17 8.16
C PHE A 127 -7.18 12.24 7.82
N ASP A 128 -7.49 11.12 7.18
CA ASP A 128 -6.58 10.03 6.88
C ASP A 128 -6.35 9.89 5.39
N MET A 129 -5.12 9.56 5.05
CA MET A 129 -4.71 9.14 3.73
C MET A 129 -4.04 7.78 3.80
N THR A 130 -3.99 7.09 2.67
CA THR A 130 -3.32 5.81 2.57
C THR A 130 -2.19 5.88 1.56
N LEU A 131 -1.03 5.38 1.98
CA LEU A 131 0.13 5.14 1.14
C LEU A 131 0.24 3.63 0.91
N TYR A 132 0.21 3.24 -0.35
CA TYR A 132 0.38 1.87 -0.79
C TYR A 132 1.72 1.74 -1.50
N TYR A 133 2.47 0.71 -1.15
CA TYR A 133 3.50 0.12 -2.01
C TYR A 133 3.02 -1.29 -2.33
N ALA A 134 2.82 -1.63 -3.60
CA ALA A 134 2.33 -2.96 -3.95
C ALA A 134 2.75 -3.41 -5.35
N GLU A 135 2.94 -4.71 -5.50
CA GLU A 135 3.04 -5.34 -6.82
C GLU A 135 1.75 -5.07 -7.59
N LYS A 136 1.83 -4.88 -8.92
CA LYS A 136 0.66 -4.59 -9.76
C LYS A 136 -0.45 -5.63 -9.59
N ASN A 137 -0.11 -6.92 -9.52
CA ASN A 137 -1.09 -7.99 -9.41
C ASN A 137 -1.90 -7.88 -8.10
N PHE A 138 -1.24 -7.58 -6.98
CA PHE A 138 -1.95 -7.32 -5.72
C PHE A 138 -2.86 -6.11 -5.86
N MET A 139 -2.34 -5.03 -6.42
CA MET A 139 -3.07 -3.78 -6.54
C MET A 139 -4.31 -3.90 -7.44
N ASP A 140 -4.24 -4.70 -8.50
CA ASP A 140 -5.38 -4.98 -9.38
C ASP A 140 -6.47 -5.76 -8.62
N GLN A 141 -6.10 -6.82 -7.89
CA GLN A 141 -7.03 -7.61 -7.06
C GLN A 141 -7.64 -6.78 -5.92
N TYR A 142 -6.84 -5.92 -5.29
CA TYR A 142 -7.29 -5.03 -4.22
C TYR A 142 -8.36 -4.06 -4.72
N LYS A 143 -8.15 -3.43 -5.89
CA LYS A 143 -9.11 -2.48 -6.47
C LYS A 143 -10.39 -3.14 -6.92
N GLU A 144 -10.29 -4.29 -7.58
CA GLU A 144 -11.48 -5.05 -8.00
C GLU A 144 -12.36 -5.37 -6.79
N LYS A 145 -11.77 -5.90 -5.71
CA LYS A 145 -12.51 -6.21 -4.47
C LYS A 145 -13.02 -4.96 -3.76
N LYS A 146 -12.23 -3.88 -3.71
CA LYS A 146 -12.64 -2.61 -3.10
C LYS A 146 -13.83 -2.00 -3.82
N GLN A 147 -13.80 -1.97 -5.16
CA GLN A 147 -14.91 -1.46 -5.96
C GLN A 147 -16.20 -2.26 -5.72
N ILE A 148 -16.12 -3.60 -5.70
CA ILE A 148 -17.28 -4.45 -5.38
C ILE A 148 -17.82 -4.17 -3.97
N MET A 149 -16.95 -3.90 -2.99
CA MET A 149 -17.35 -3.58 -1.61
C MET A 149 -18.00 -2.20 -1.50
N ASP A 150 -17.45 -1.20 -2.17
CA ASP A 150 -17.97 0.17 -2.18
C ASP A 150 -19.35 0.20 -2.88
N GLU A 151 -19.49 -0.46 -4.04
CA GLU A 151 -20.79 -0.60 -4.76
C GLU A 151 -21.85 -1.30 -3.91
N LYS A 152 -21.49 -2.38 -3.19
CA LYS A 152 -22.41 -3.05 -2.27
C LYS A 152 -22.83 -2.18 -1.10
N LYS A 153 -21.92 -1.34 -0.60
CA LYS A 153 -22.20 -0.44 0.51
C LYS A 153 -23.16 0.66 0.09
N GLU A 154 -22.96 1.27 -1.09
CA GLU A 154 -23.85 2.28 -1.66
C GLU A 154 -25.27 1.72 -1.87
N LEU A 155 -25.42 0.51 -2.43
CA LEU A 155 -26.72 -0.16 -2.58
C LEU A 155 -27.41 -0.41 -1.24
N SER A 156 -26.65 -0.83 -0.22
CA SER A 156 -27.19 -1.08 1.13
C SER A 156 -27.60 0.18 1.89
N GLU A 157 -27.02 1.33 1.54
CA GLU A 157 -27.35 2.63 2.11
C GLU A 157 -28.53 3.28 1.36
N SER A 158 -28.66 3.04 0.04
CA SER A 158 -29.83 3.48 -0.73
C SER A 158 -31.12 2.72 -0.38
N ASP A 159 -31.02 1.45 -0.01
CA ASP A 159 -32.17 0.62 0.42
C ASP A 159 -32.70 0.99 1.82
N LYS A 160 -32.01 1.89 2.54
CA LYS A 160 -32.40 2.37 3.88
C LYS A 160 -33.06 3.75 3.86
N LEU A 161 -33.31 4.33 2.68
CA LEU A 161 -34.04 5.58 2.46
C LEU A 161 -35.44 5.31 1.93
#